data_AF-A0A4R6QFZ1-F1
#
_entry.id   AF-A0A4R6QFZ1-F1
#
_cell.length_a   1.000
_cell.length_b   1.000
_cell.length_c   1.000
_cell.angle_alpha   90.00
_cell.angle_beta   90.00
_cell.angle_gamma   90.00
#
_symmetry.space_group_name_H-M   'P 1'
#
loop_
_entity.id
_entity.type
_entity.pdbx_description
1 polymer ?
#
loop_
_entity_poly.entity_id
_entity_poly.type
_entity_poly.pdbx_seq_one_letter_code
_entity_poly.pdbx_strand_id
1 'polypeptide(L)'
;MFNRLCCLVALSAALQAQAAPEVYRGLCDASAAMALDARHFVVANDENNILAIYQRGRPEAVSTLPLADFLASGDKESDIEGAALVGKRIYWISSHGRNKNAKERPERYRFFATDIDASTNPPSLKPAPKRYEKLLDDLVKADTLKAFKLKDAAKLAPEAPGGLNIEGLAALPDGRLLIGFRNPIPNGKALLVPLENPAEVLEGKAAKFGEPVLLALRNRGVRSIERVANELLIVAGPTADKGTFSLYHWSGKPGDAPKLAQGLDLADLRPEALFDIGGGQAQLLSDDGGIETGGMACKDRKPAEQAFRSITVKP
;
A
#
# COMPACT_ATOMS: atom_id res chain seq x y z
N MET A 1 45.72 -29.27 41.56
CA MET A 1 44.43 -29.50 40.85
C MET A 1 43.33 -28.86 41.67
N PHE A 2 42.80 -27.69 41.28
CA PHE A 2 41.50 -27.22 41.77
C PHE A 2 40.83 -26.38 40.66
N ASN A 3 39.56 -26.72 40.43
CA ASN A 3 38.75 -26.46 39.24
C ASN A 3 38.54 -24.98 38.92
N ARG A 4 38.69 -24.62 37.64
CA ARG A 4 38.06 -23.44 37.05
C ARG A 4 36.57 -23.73 36.85
N LEU A 5 35.71 -22.98 37.54
CA LEU A 5 34.27 -22.98 37.31
C LEU A 5 33.98 -21.98 36.16
N CYS A 6 33.78 -22.50 34.94
CA CYS A 6 33.22 -21.71 33.85
C CYS A 6 31.70 -21.60 34.05
N CYS A 7 31.21 -20.42 34.45
CA CYS A 7 29.79 -20.09 34.35
C CYS A 7 29.45 -19.86 32.86
N LEU A 8 28.81 -20.85 32.23
CA LEU A 8 28.08 -20.62 30.98
C LEU A 8 26.81 -19.84 31.32
N VAL A 9 26.75 -18.58 30.91
CA VAL A 9 25.49 -17.83 30.82
C VAL A 9 24.82 -18.26 29.52
N ALA A 10 23.80 -19.12 29.62
CA ALA A 10 22.92 -19.42 28.51
C ALA A 10 21.96 -18.23 28.32
N LEU A 11 22.17 -17.42 27.27
CA LEU A 11 21.14 -16.49 26.80
C LEU A 11 20.08 -17.30 26.05
N SER A 12 18.97 -17.58 26.71
CA SER A 12 17.76 -18.10 26.08
C SER A 12 17.11 -16.99 25.26
N ALA A 13 17.35 -16.97 23.94
CA ALA A 13 16.51 -16.18 23.04
C ALA A 13 15.13 -16.85 22.96
N ALA A 14 14.14 -16.29 23.64
CA ALA A 14 12.77 -16.72 23.46
C ALA A 14 12.31 -16.32 22.04
N LEU A 15 12.15 -17.30 21.14
CA LEU A 15 11.39 -17.09 19.92
C LEU A 15 9.95 -16.77 20.34
N GLN A 16 9.52 -15.51 20.18
CA GLN A 16 8.11 -15.19 20.24
C GLN A 16 7.44 -15.83 19.02
N ALA A 17 6.56 -16.81 19.24
CA ALA A 17 5.73 -17.35 18.18
C ALA A 17 4.81 -16.22 17.67
N GLN A 18 4.88 -15.93 16.38
CA GLN A 18 3.99 -14.98 15.72
C GLN A 18 2.55 -15.50 15.81
N ALA A 19 1.61 -14.66 16.24
CA ALA A 19 0.21 -15.04 16.29
C ALA A 19 -0.28 -15.44 14.89
N ALA A 20 -1.21 -16.40 14.82
CA ALA A 20 -1.82 -16.79 13.56
C ALA A 20 -2.47 -15.55 12.88
N PRO A 21 -2.39 -15.43 11.54
CA PRO A 21 -3.02 -14.33 10.84
C PRO A 21 -4.52 -14.24 11.13
N GLU A 22 -5.03 -13.02 11.29
CA GLU A 22 -6.45 -12.73 11.26
C GLU A 22 -6.98 -12.92 9.82
N VAL A 23 -8.26 -13.27 9.68
CA VAL A 23 -8.90 -13.49 8.39
C VAL A 23 -10.17 -12.63 8.29
N TYR A 24 -10.26 -11.88 7.19
CA TYR A 24 -11.40 -11.03 6.85
C TYR A 24 -12.01 -11.53 5.53
N ARG A 25 -13.34 -11.47 5.38
CA ARG A 25 -14.09 -12.10 4.28
C ARG A 25 -14.72 -11.10 3.33
N GLY A 26 -15.00 -11.55 2.11
CA GLY A 26 -15.73 -10.80 1.09
C GLY A 26 -14.86 -10.13 0.02
N LEU A 27 -13.54 -10.22 0.15
CA LEU A 27 -12.54 -9.89 -0.88
C LEU A 27 -11.25 -10.68 -0.65
N CYS A 28 -10.41 -10.83 -1.67
CA CYS A 28 -9.11 -11.50 -1.58
C CYS A 28 -7.95 -10.51 -1.78
N ASP A 29 -8.10 -9.59 -2.71
CA ASP A 29 -7.04 -8.72 -3.21
C ASP A 29 -7.01 -7.39 -2.43
N ALA A 30 -6.64 -7.44 -1.15
CA ALA A 30 -6.55 -6.26 -0.29
C ALA A 30 -5.33 -5.39 -0.67
N SER A 31 -5.57 -4.26 -1.31
CA SER A 31 -4.54 -3.46 -2.00
C SER A 31 -4.25 -2.10 -1.35
N ALA A 32 -5.19 -1.55 -0.59
CA ALA A 32 -4.98 -0.33 0.19
C ALA A 32 -5.85 -0.32 1.44
N ALA A 33 -5.39 0.30 2.53
CA ALA A 33 -6.18 0.37 3.76
C ALA A 33 -5.83 1.58 4.62
N MET A 34 -6.75 1.95 5.51
CA MET A 34 -6.53 3.02 6.48
C MET A 34 -7.37 2.82 7.73
N ALA A 35 -6.83 3.16 8.90
CA ALA A 35 -7.61 3.22 10.13
C ALA A 35 -8.66 4.36 10.05
N LEU A 36 -9.89 4.06 10.46
CA LEU A 36 -10.96 5.05 10.60
C LEU A 36 -11.11 5.53 12.05
N ASP A 37 -10.89 4.61 12.99
CA ASP A 37 -10.79 4.85 14.42
C ASP A 37 -9.97 3.71 15.07
N ALA A 38 -9.98 3.62 16.41
CA ALA A 38 -9.23 2.58 17.13
C ALA A 38 -9.70 1.12 16.86
N ARG A 39 -10.90 0.94 16.31
CA ARG A 39 -11.59 -0.35 16.12
C ARG A 39 -11.94 -0.64 14.67
N HIS A 40 -12.04 0.37 13.81
CA HIS A 40 -12.48 0.23 12.43
C HIS A 40 -11.40 0.65 11.45
N PHE A 41 -11.37 -0.04 10.33
CA PHE A 41 -10.50 0.28 9.20
C PHE A 41 -11.24 0.08 7.90
N VAL A 42 -10.82 0.82 6.87
CA VAL A 42 -11.31 0.68 5.51
C VAL A 42 -10.28 -0.05 4.67
N VAL A 43 -10.74 -0.87 3.73
CA VAL A 43 -9.94 -1.62 2.77
C VAL A 43 -10.46 -1.34 1.36
N ALA A 44 -9.55 -1.08 0.43
CA ALA A 44 -9.81 -1.13 -1.01
C ALA A 44 -9.46 -2.53 -1.54
N ASN A 45 -10.20 -2.94 -2.58
CA ASN A 45 -9.93 -4.13 -3.38
C ASN A 45 -9.57 -3.66 -4.79
N ASP A 46 -8.44 -4.10 -5.35
CA ASP A 46 -8.00 -3.70 -6.70
C ASP A 46 -8.86 -4.31 -7.82
N GLU A 47 -9.57 -5.41 -7.55
CA GLU A 47 -10.45 -6.08 -8.50
C GLU A 47 -11.85 -5.43 -8.60
N ASN A 48 -12.16 -4.41 -7.77
CA ASN A 48 -13.42 -3.67 -7.87
C ASN A 48 -13.34 -2.20 -7.39
N ASN A 49 -14.43 -1.45 -7.49
CA ASN A 49 -14.50 -0.05 -7.04
C ASN A 49 -15.28 0.08 -5.73
N ILE A 50 -15.04 -0.79 -4.75
CA ILE A 50 -15.74 -0.78 -3.46
C ILE A 50 -14.72 -0.61 -2.34
N LEU A 51 -14.99 0.33 -1.44
CA LEU A 51 -14.31 0.39 -0.15
C LEU A 51 -15.12 -0.40 0.88
N ALA A 52 -14.51 -1.36 1.55
CA ALA A 52 -15.13 -2.16 2.60
C ALA A 52 -14.61 -1.73 3.98
N ILE A 53 -15.52 -1.47 4.92
CA ILE A 53 -15.19 -1.11 6.29
C ILE A 53 -15.32 -2.36 7.16
N TYR A 54 -14.28 -2.67 7.93
CA TYR A 54 -14.23 -3.78 8.87
C TYR A 54 -14.08 -3.25 10.30
N GLN A 55 -14.54 -4.06 11.25
CA GLN A 55 -14.15 -3.92 12.65
C GLN A 55 -13.01 -4.89 12.94
N ARG A 56 -11.92 -4.43 13.56
CA ARG A 56 -10.78 -5.26 13.95
C ARG A 56 -11.22 -6.45 14.80
N GLY A 57 -10.73 -7.64 14.43
CA GLY A 57 -11.10 -8.91 15.07
C GLY A 57 -12.48 -9.46 14.68
N ARG A 58 -13.18 -8.84 13.71
CA ARG A 58 -14.43 -9.37 13.14
C ARG A 58 -14.24 -9.66 11.65
N PRO A 59 -14.50 -10.89 11.17
CA PRO A 59 -14.22 -11.26 9.78
C PRO A 59 -15.07 -10.51 8.74
N GLU A 60 -16.32 -10.20 9.06
CA GLU A 60 -17.26 -9.62 8.09
C GLU A 60 -17.16 -8.10 8.02
N ALA A 61 -17.31 -7.56 6.81
CA ALA A 61 -17.45 -6.12 6.60
C ALA A 61 -18.72 -5.60 7.30
N VAL A 62 -18.59 -4.44 7.96
CA VAL A 62 -19.69 -3.76 8.65
C VAL A 62 -20.36 -2.69 7.78
N SER A 63 -19.70 -2.24 6.73
CA SER A 63 -20.24 -1.29 5.76
C SER A 63 -19.43 -1.33 4.46
N THR A 64 -20.02 -0.86 3.37
CA THR A 64 -19.33 -0.69 2.08
C THR A 64 -19.68 0.65 1.45
N LEU A 65 -18.78 1.17 0.63
CA LEU A 65 -18.96 2.37 -0.18
C LEU A 65 -18.61 2.05 -1.64
N PRO A 66 -19.60 1.91 -2.54
CA PRO A 66 -19.34 1.81 -3.97
C PRO A 66 -18.86 3.15 -4.52
N LEU A 67 -17.84 3.11 -5.37
CA LEU A 67 -17.17 4.28 -5.95
C LEU A 67 -17.26 4.34 -7.48
N ALA A 68 -17.83 3.33 -8.16
CA ALA A 68 -17.82 3.24 -9.62
C ALA A 68 -18.34 4.51 -10.33
N ASP A 69 -19.49 5.04 -9.86
CA ASP A 69 -20.08 6.27 -10.40
C ASP A 69 -19.18 7.49 -10.14
N PHE A 70 -18.64 7.59 -8.92
CA PHE A 70 -17.74 8.68 -8.53
C PHE A 70 -16.44 8.66 -9.35
N LEU A 71 -15.86 7.48 -9.58
CA LEU A 71 -14.64 7.26 -10.34
C LEU A 71 -14.86 7.31 -11.86
N ALA A 72 -16.12 7.33 -12.32
CA ALA A 72 -16.49 7.24 -13.72
C ALA A 72 -15.76 6.09 -14.44
N SER A 73 -15.70 4.93 -13.80
CA SER A 73 -14.99 3.74 -14.28
C SER A 73 -15.92 2.76 -15.01
N GLY A 74 -17.24 2.95 -14.91
CA GLY A 74 -18.22 2.03 -15.47
C GLY A 74 -18.17 0.67 -14.77
N ASP A 75 -18.10 -0.40 -15.54
CA ASP A 75 -17.97 -1.79 -15.06
C ASP A 75 -16.53 -2.22 -14.78
N LYS A 76 -15.56 -1.36 -15.05
CA LYS A 76 -14.13 -1.68 -14.89
C LYS A 76 -13.61 -1.25 -13.53
N GLU A 77 -12.66 -1.99 -12.98
CA GLU A 77 -11.91 -1.56 -11.81
C GLU A 77 -11.06 -0.32 -12.07
N SER A 78 -10.72 0.38 -10.99
CA SER A 78 -9.77 1.51 -11.02
C SER A 78 -8.43 1.17 -10.39
N ASP A 79 -8.21 -0.08 -9.93
CA ASP A 79 -6.94 -0.58 -9.38
C ASP A 79 -6.47 0.33 -8.25
N ILE A 80 -7.24 0.44 -7.15
CA ILE A 80 -6.92 1.34 -6.03
C ILE A 80 -5.83 0.66 -5.19
N GLU A 81 -4.67 1.30 -5.02
CA GLU A 81 -3.42 0.63 -4.60
C GLU A 81 -2.68 1.35 -3.47
N GLY A 82 -3.15 2.53 -3.05
CA GLY A 82 -2.52 3.26 -1.95
C GLY A 82 -3.47 4.21 -1.26
N ALA A 83 -3.27 4.38 0.05
CA ALA A 83 -4.07 5.25 0.90
C ALA A 83 -3.19 6.02 1.88
N ALA A 84 -3.49 7.30 2.13
CA ALA A 84 -2.78 8.12 3.11
C ALA A 84 -3.73 9.06 3.84
N LEU A 85 -3.67 9.08 5.18
CA LEU A 85 -4.50 9.94 6.01
C LEU A 85 -3.81 11.27 6.32
N VAL A 86 -4.45 12.38 5.96
CA VAL A 86 -4.06 13.73 6.36
C VAL A 86 -5.23 14.38 7.10
N GLY A 87 -5.09 14.55 8.41
CA GLY A 87 -6.18 15.03 9.26
C GLY A 87 -7.35 14.04 9.28
N LYS A 88 -8.48 14.40 8.65
CA LYS A 88 -9.66 13.52 8.49
C LYS A 88 -9.88 13.04 7.06
N ARG A 89 -8.97 13.40 6.15
CA ARG A 89 -9.06 13.09 4.73
C ARG A 89 -8.14 11.93 4.38
N ILE A 90 -8.70 10.88 3.82
CA ILE A 90 -7.94 9.78 3.23
C ILE A 90 -7.77 10.09 1.75
N TYR A 91 -6.53 10.27 1.32
CA TYR A 91 -6.18 10.30 -0.10
C TYR A 91 -6.00 8.89 -0.60
N TRP A 92 -6.46 8.65 -1.83
CA TRP A 92 -6.38 7.37 -2.51
C TRP A 92 -5.70 7.55 -3.85
N ILE A 93 -4.89 6.57 -4.23
CA ILE A 93 -4.21 6.53 -5.51
C ILE A 93 -4.37 5.14 -6.13
N SER A 94 -4.58 5.10 -7.44
CA SER A 94 -4.58 3.87 -8.21
C SER A 94 -3.21 3.51 -8.77
N SER A 95 -3.06 2.33 -9.37
CA SER A 95 -1.81 1.84 -9.96
C SER A 95 -1.16 2.76 -10.98
N HIS A 96 -1.98 3.49 -11.73
CA HIS A 96 -1.59 4.18 -12.97
C HIS A 96 -0.92 3.26 -14.01
N GLY A 97 -1.06 1.95 -13.83
CA GLY A 97 -0.48 0.93 -14.68
C GLY A 97 -1.34 0.64 -15.91
N ARG A 98 -0.72 -0.01 -16.89
CA ARG A 98 -1.44 -0.69 -17.97
C ARG A 98 -1.91 -2.05 -17.50
N ASN A 99 -2.65 -2.78 -18.33
CA ASN A 99 -2.90 -4.20 -18.04
C ASN A 99 -1.68 -5.09 -18.34
N LYS A 100 -1.77 -6.39 -18.02
CA LYS A 100 -0.74 -7.40 -18.31
C LYS A 100 -0.31 -7.51 -19.79
N ASN A 101 -1.14 -7.02 -20.72
CA ASN A 101 -0.87 -7.00 -22.16
C ASN A 101 -0.37 -5.62 -22.64
N ALA A 102 0.07 -4.75 -21.73
CA ALA A 102 0.52 -3.39 -22.00
C ALA A 102 -0.52 -2.52 -22.75
N LYS A 103 -1.83 -2.78 -22.55
CA LYS A 103 -2.91 -1.93 -23.05
C LYS A 103 -3.28 -0.88 -22.01
N GLU A 104 -3.51 0.34 -22.46
CA GLU A 104 -3.93 1.45 -21.60
C GLU A 104 -5.23 1.15 -20.87
N ARG A 105 -5.31 1.71 -19.65
CA ARG A 105 -6.43 1.59 -18.74
C ARG A 105 -6.73 2.97 -18.14
N PRO A 106 -7.39 3.89 -18.89
CA PRO A 106 -7.69 5.23 -18.39
C PRO A 106 -8.48 5.23 -17.06
N GLU A 107 -9.28 4.19 -16.81
CA GLU A 107 -9.96 3.90 -15.55
C GLU A 107 -9.02 3.78 -14.35
N ARG A 108 -7.77 3.38 -14.54
CA ARG A 108 -6.73 3.23 -13.50
C ARG A 108 -5.93 4.50 -13.25
N TYR A 109 -6.31 5.64 -13.83
CA TYR A 109 -5.65 6.93 -13.62
C TYR A 109 -6.50 7.75 -12.65
N ARG A 110 -6.44 7.43 -11.36
CA ARG A 110 -7.28 8.03 -10.32
C ARG A 110 -6.42 8.44 -9.14
N PHE A 111 -6.52 9.72 -8.81
CA PHE A 111 -6.15 10.26 -7.51
C PHE A 111 -7.36 10.97 -6.93
N PHE A 112 -7.81 10.57 -5.75
CA PHE A 112 -9.04 11.09 -5.15
C PHE A 112 -8.94 11.10 -3.63
N ALA A 113 -10.01 11.49 -2.96
CA ALA A 113 -10.08 11.42 -1.51
C ALA A 113 -11.47 11.03 -1.00
N THR A 114 -11.50 10.51 0.22
CA THR A 114 -12.70 10.39 1.05
C THR A 114 -12.46 11.11 2.38
N ASP A 115 -13.51 11.65 2.97
CA ASP A 115 -13.47 12.26 4.31
C ASP A 115 -14.16 11.33 5.31
N ILE A 116 -13.53 11.15 6.48
CA ILE A 116 -14.05 10.32 7.57
C ILE A 116 -15.16 11.08 8.31
N ASP A 117 -16.36 10.50 8.33
CA ASP A 117 -17.47 10.94 9.17
C ASP A 117 -17.53 10.10 10.45
N ALA A 118 -16.90 10.65 11.50
CA ALA A 118 -16.86 10.02 12.83
C ALA A 118 -18.15 10.24 13.66
N SER A 119 -19.18 10.90 13.11
CA SER A 119 -20.46 11.06 13.80
C SER A 119 -21.36 9.82 13.71
N THR A 120 -21.04 8.89 12.81
CA THR A 120 -21.73 7.61 12.65
C THR A 120 -21.02 6.49 13.42
N ASN A 121 -21.74 5.41 13.72
CA ASN A 121 -21.16 4.19 14.30
C ASN A 121 -21.72 2.96 13.56
N PRO A 122 -20.92 2.24 12.75
CA PRO A 122 -19.49 2.48 12.48
C PRO A 122 -19.21 3.83 11.80
N PRO A 123 -17.96 4.35 11.83
CA PRO A 123 -17.58 5.51 11.03
C PRO A 123 -17.89 5.27 9.55
N SER A 124 -18.27 6.33 8.84
CA SER A 124 -18.57 6.27 7.40
C SER A 124 -17.59 7.13 6.60
N LEU A 125 -17.60 6.96 5.28
CA LEU A 125 -16.76 7.71 4.35
C LEU A 125 -17.62 8.48 3.37
N LYS A 126 -17.22 9.71 3.05
CA LYS A 126 -17.83 10.53 2.01
C LYS A 126 -16.79 10.86 0.95
N PRO A 127 -17.00 10.53 -0.33
CA PRO A 127 -16.10 10.96 -1.39
C PRO A 127 -15.97 12.49 -1.43
N ALA A 128 -14.75 12.97 -1.61
CA ALA A 128 -14.52 14.38 -1.93
C ALA A 128 -15.16 14.70 -3.30
N PRO A 129 -15.47 15.98 -3.60
CA PRO A 129 -16.28 16.32 -4.78
C PRO A 129 -15.65 15.97 -6.14
N LYS A 130 -14.33 15.74 -6.18
CA LYS A 130 -13.57 15.55 -7.42
C LYS A 130 -12.58 14.40 -7.28
N ARG A 131 -12.31 13.77 -8.42
CA ARG A 131 -11.15 12.93 -8.68
C ARG A 131 -10.23 13.64 -9.66
N TYR A 132 -8.97 13.23 -9.70
CA TYR A 132 -7.96 13.72 -10.61
C TYR A 132 -7.47 12.59 -11.52
N GLU A 133 -7.42 12.86 -12.82
CA GLU A 133 -7.13 11.84 -13.86
C GLU A 133 -5.83 12.10 -14.62
N LYS A 134 -5.13 13.21 -14.31
CA LYS A 134 -3.95 13.68 -15.05
C LYS A 134 -2.64 13.50 -14.28
N LEU A 135 -2.63 12.75 -13.17
CA LEU A 135 -1.45 12.60 -12.34
C LEU A 135 -0.28 11.98 -13.11
N LEU A 136 -0.54 10.98 -13.96
CA LEU A 136 0.48 10.38 -14.82
C LEU A 136 1.03 11.39 -15.85
N ASP A 137 0.17 12.21 -16.46
CA ASP A 137 0.61 13.26 -17.38
C ASP A 137 1.55 14.25 -16.70
N ASP A 138 1.23 14.63 -15.46
CA ASP A 138 2.03 15.57 -14.68
C ASP A 138 3.36 14.93 -14.22
N LEU A 139 3.34 13.67 -13.77
CA LEU A 139 4.55 12.90 -13.44
C LEU A 139 5.51 12.84 -14.64
N VAL A 140 4.98 12.60 -15.85
CA VAL A 140 5.77 12.52 -17.08
C VAL A 140 6.36 13.88 -17.47
N LYS A 141 5.67 14.98 -17.18
CA LYS A 141 6.13 16.35 -17.52
C LYS A 141 7.11 16.92 -16.49
N ALA A 142 7.13 16.41 -15.27
CA ALA A 142 7.96 16.94 -14.20
C ALA A 142 9.45 16.86 -14.53
N ASP A 143 10.13 18.01 -14.52
CA ASP A 143 11.55 18.12 -14.85
C ASP A 143 12.44 17.25 -13.93
N THR A 144 12.09 17.19 -12.64
CA THR A 144 12.80 16.38 -11.62
C THR A 144 12.71 14.87 -11.87
N LEU A 145 11.74 14.42 -12.69
CA LEU A 145 11.48 13.00 -12.95
C LEU A 145 11.94 12.52 -14.33
N LYS A 146 12.49 13.41 -15.17
CA LYS A 146 12.94 13.08 -16.54
C LYS A 146 13.91 11.90 -16.59
N ALA A 147 14.79 11.78 -15.60
CA ALA A 147 15.80 10.72 -15.52
C ALA A 147 15.19 9.30 -15.44
N PHE A 148 13.96 9.16 -14.94
CA PHE A 148 13.29 7.86 -14.78
C PHE A 148 12.50 7.41 -16.01
N LYS A 149 12.40 8.25 -17.05
CA LYS A 149 11.72 7.93 -18.32
C LYS A 149 10.31 7.37 -18.11
N LEU A 150 9.54 7.96 -17.20
CA LEU A 150 8.19 7.47 -16.84
C LEU A 150 7.24 7.38 -18.04
N LYS A 151 7.43 8.20 -19.08
CA LYS A 151 6.69 8.11 -20.34
C LYS A 151 6.87 6.78 -21.06
N ASP A 152 8.07 6.22 -21.02
CA ASP A 152 8.38 4.94 -21.64
C ASP A 152 7.99 3.78 -20.72
N ALA A 153 8.21 3.93 -19.40
CA ALA A 153 7.74 2.97 -18.40
C ALA A 153 6.22 2.75 -18.48
N ALA A 154 5.45 3.83 -18.63
CA ALA A 154 3.99 3.80 -18.78
C ALA A 154 3.49 3.09 -20.05
N LYS A 155 4.38 2.73 -21.00
CA LYS A 155 4.02 1.96 -22.20
C LYS A 155 4.08 0.45 -21.99
N LEU A 156 4.72 0.00 -20.91
CA LEU A 156 4.94 -1.42 -20.64
C LEU A 156 3.84 -1.99 -19.74
N ALA A 157 3.77 -3.31 -19.65
CA ALA A 157 2.95 -3.96 -18.63
C ALA A 157 3.52 -3.68 -17.23
N PRO A 158 2.70 -3.61 -16.17
CA PRO A 158 3.14 -3.27 -14.80
C PRO A 158 4.31 -4.12 -14.29
N GLU A 159 4.29 -5.41 -14.60
CA GLU A 159 5.29 -6.37 -14.12
C GLU A 159 6.53 -6.47 -15.01
N ALA A 160 6.47 -5.92 -16.22
CA ALA A 160 7.60 -5.96 -17.15
C ALA A 160 8.78 -5.16 -16.58
N PRO A 161 10.04 -5.56 -16.86
CA PRO A 161 11.20 -4.80 -16.41
C PRO A 161 11.11 -3.33 -16.81
N GLY A 162 11.07 -2.44 -15.81
CA GLY A 162 10.94 -0.98 -16.01
C GLY A 162 9.54 -0.47 -16.36
N GLY A 163 8.50 -1.30 -16.24
CA GLY A 163 7.10 -0.86 -16.32
C GLY A 163 6.71 0.10 -15.19
N LEU A 164 5.57 0.75 -15.34
CA LEU A 164 5.03 1.66 -14.33
C LEU A 164 3.92 0.99 -13.53
N ASN A 165 4.06 0.98 -12.21
CA ASN A 165 3.03 0.63 -11.25
C ASN A 165 3.25 1.36 -9.91
N ILE A 166 2.20 1.99 -9.38
CA ILE A 166 2.16 2.69 -8.09
C ILE A 166 1.39 1.84 -7.09
N GLU A 167 1.99 1.55 -5.94
CA GLU A 167 1.34 0.76 -4.86
C GLU A 167 1.65 1.35 -3.48
N GLY A 168 2.13 2.58 -3.44
CA GLY A 168 2.51 3.25 -2.20
C GLY A 168 1.96 4.66 -2.14
N LEU A 169 1.35 5.00 -1.01
CA LEU A 169 0.99 6.37 -0.68
C LEU A 169 1.13 6.56 0.83
N ALA A 170 1.95 7.50 1.28
CA ALA A 170 2.07 7.84 2.70
C ALA A 170 1.92 9.33 2.92
N ALA A 171 1.38 9.72 4.08
CA ALA A 171 1.33 11.11 4.51
C ALA A 171 2.65 11.54 5.13
N LEU A 172 3.14 12.71 4.72
CA LEU A 172 4.24 13.40 5.38
C LEU A 172 3.71 14.33 6.49
N PRO A 173 4.52 14.68 7.50
CA PRO A 173 4.06 15.48 8.64
C PRO A 173 3.46 16.86 8.29
N ASP A 174 3.84 17.41 7.14
CA ASP A 174 3.39 18.72 6.65
C ASP A 174 2.15 18.62 5.73
N GLY A 175 1.56 17.43 5.60
CA GLY A 175 0.36 17.20 4.78
C GLY A 175 0.66 16.95 3.30
N ARG A 176 1.93 16.98 2.88
CA ARG A 176 2.33 16.43 1.58
C ARG A 176 2.17 14.91 1.57
N LEU A 177 2.17 14.33 0.37
CA LEU A 177 2.13 12.88 0.21
C LEU A 177 3.44 12.38 -0.39
N LEU A 178 3.75 11.11 -0.15
CA LEU A 178 4.86 10.41 -0.78
C LEU A 178 4.31 9.23 -1.58
N ILE A 179 4.47 9.29 -2.91
CA ILE A 179 4.03 8.24 -3.84
C ILE A 179 5.14 7.20 -3.97
N GLY A 180 4.83 5.94 -3.72
CA GLY A 180 5.76 4.81 -3.85
C GLY A 180 5.46 3.95 -5.08
N PHE A 181 6.50 3.60 -5.83
CA PHE A 181 6.37 2.78 -7.04
C PHE A 181 6.79 1.35 -6.77
N ARG A 182 5.94 0.37 -7.14
CA ARG A 182 6.34 -1.04 -7.30
C ARG A 182 7.33 -1.17 -8.47
N ASN A 183 7.09 -0.42 -9.53
CA ASN A 183 7.92 -0.37 -10.72
C ASN A 183 7.78 1.05 -11.34
N PRO A 184 8.83 1.67 -11.90
CA PRO A 184 10.17 1.16 -12.15
C PRO A 184 11.04 1.02 -10.89
N ILE A 185 12.07 0.18 -10.96
CA ILE A 185 13.14 0.05 -9.95
C ILE A 185 14.47 0.56 -10.54
N PRO A 186 14.66 1.88 -10.71
CA PRO A 186 15.83 2.44 -11.36
C PRO A 186 17.12 2.09 -10.60
N ASN A 187 18.09 1.51 -11.31
CA ASN A 187 19.39 1.09 -10.75
C ASN A 187 19.25 0.20 -9.50
N GLY A 188 18.22 -0.64 -9.45
CA GLY A 188 17.99 -1.55 -8.32
C GLY A 188 17.45 -0.90 -7.04
N LYS A 189 17.03 0.37 -7.12
CA LYS A 189 16.44 1.14 -6.01
C LYS A 189 14.97 1.42 -6.26
N ALA A 190 14.17 1.39 -5.20
CA ALA A 190 12.76 1.79 -5.24
C ALA A 190 12.65 3.30 -5.45
N LEU A 191 11.70 3.72 -6.30
CA LEU A 191 11.40 5.11 -6.58
C LEU A 191 10.27 5.61 -5.69
N LEU A 192 10.48 6.74 -5.03
CA LEU A 192 9.45 7.49 -4.32
C LEU A 192 9.44 8.95 -4.79
N VAL A 193 8.24 9.52 -4.90
CA VAL A 193 8.04 10.87 -5.45
C VAL A 193 7.16 11.68 -4.50
N PRO A 194 7.66 12.77 -3.90
CA PRO A 194 6.84 13.67 -3.10
C PRO A 194 5.80 14.39 -3.96
N LEU A 195 4.53 14.35 -3.55
CA LEU A 195 3.44 15.17 -4.09
C LEU A 195 3.24 16.37 -3.15
N GLU A 196 3.58 17.56 -3.63
CA GLU A 196 3.69 18.77 -2.82
C GLU A 196 2.34 19.45 -2.54
N ASN A 197 1.33 19.21 -3.40
CA ASN A 197 0.07 19.95 -3.38
C ASN A 197 -1.19 19.06 -3.50
N PRO A 198 -1.33 17.97 -2.72
CA PRO A 198 -2.38 16.97 -2.89
C PRO A 198 -3.81 17.55 -2.79
N ALA A 199 -4.05 18.52 -1.90
CA ALA A 199 -5.35 19.20 -1.79
C ALA A 199 -5.68 20.02 -3.05
N GLU A 200 -4.73 20.80 -3.56
CA GLU A 200 -4.90 21.62 -4.75
C GLU A 200 -5.12 20.78 -6.02
N VAL A 201 -4.51 19.59 -6.09
CA VAL A 201 -4.75 18.63 -7.18
C VAL A 201 -6.23 18.23 -7.24
N LEU A 202 -6.85 17.97 -6.09
CA LEU A 202 -8.28 17.67 -6.02
C LEU A 202 -9.18 18.90 -6.25
N GLU A 203 -8.63 20.11 -6.29
CA GLU A 203 -9.33 21.30 -6.75
C GLU A 203 -9.27 21.45 -8.29
N GLY A 204 -8.39 20.69 -8.95
CA GLY A 204 -8.18 20.66 -10.40
C GLY A 204 -6.86 21.30 -10.84
N LYS A 205 -5.96 21.68 -9.93
CA LYS A 205 -4.63 22.20 -10.28
C LYS A 205 -3.71 21.05 -10.70
N ALA A 206 -2.68 21.37 -11.48
CA ALA A 206 -1.63 20.41 -11.82
C ALA A 206 -0.87 19.95 -10.57
N ALA A 207 -0.47 18.67 -10.56
CA ALA A 207 0.38 18.12 -9.51
C ALA A 207 1.79 18.72 -9.58
N LYS A 208 2.32 19.06 -8.41
CA LYS A 208 3.69 19.53 -8.21
C LYS A 208 4.46 18.46 -7.46
N PHE A 209 5.64 18.13 -7.96
CA PHE A 209 6.47 17.09 -7.38
C PHE A 209 7.77 17.67 -6.83
N GLY A 210 8.19 17.14 -5.68
CA GLY A 210 9.48 17.44 -5.08
C GLY A 210 10.61 16.63 -5.72
N GLU A 211 11.78 16.68 -5.09
CA GLU A 211 12.91 15.84 -5.48
C GLU A 211 12.61 14.35 -5.21
N PRO A 212 12.83 13.47 -6.20
CA PRO A 212 12.61 12.03 -6.04
C PRO A 212 13.57 11.41 -5.03
N VAL A 213 13.12 10.38 -4.32
CA VAL A 213 13.94 9.60 -3.39
C VAL A 213 14.14 8.19 -3.94
N LEU A 214 15.39 7.71 -3.88
CA LEU A 214 15.76 6.35 -4.28
C LEU A 214 16.22 5.54 -3.08
N LEU A 215 15.47 4.48 -2.74
CA LEU A 215 15.75 3.63 -1.58
C LEU A 215 16.31 2.28 -1.98
N ALA A 216 17.39 1.85 -1.32
CA ALA A 216 17.99 0.54 -1.54
C ALA A 216 17.20 -0.55 -0.80
N LEU A 217 16.15 -1.07 -1.44
CA LEU A 217 15.28 -2.13 -0.88
C LEU A 217 15.65 -3.54 -1.40
N ARG A 218 16.92 -3.72 -1.81
CA ARG A 218 17.47 -4.95 -2.39
C ARG A 218 16.78 -5.37 -3.70
N ASN A 219 16.73 -4.47 -4.69
CA ASN A 219 16.08 -4.67 -6.00
C ASN A 219 14.57 -4.93 -5.92
N ARG A 220 13.90 -4.33 -4.93
CA ARG A 220 12.45 -4.40 -4.74
C ARG A 220 11.82 -3.02 -4.88
N GLY A 221 10.57 -3.00 -5.32
CA GLY A 221 9.73 -1.81 -5.35
C GLY A 221 8.94 -1.66 -4.05
N VAL A 222 8.21 -0.56 -3.94
CA VAL A 222 7.25 -0.32 -2.85
C VAL A 222 5.95 -1.04 -3.17
N ARG A 223 5.49 -1.91 -2.27
CA ARG A 223 4.18 -2.58 -2.32
C ARG A 223 3.17 -1.97 -1.36
N SER A 224 3.66 -1.22 -0.37
CA SER A 224 2.87 -0.40 0.55
C SER A 224 3.83 0.49 1.34
N ILE A 225 3.34 1.64 1.81
CA ILE A 225 4.13 2.53 2.68
C ILE A 225 3.18 3.27 3.60
N GLU A 226 3.53 3.34 4.88
CA GLU A 226 2.73 4.05 5.88
C GLU A 226 3.61 4.75 6.90
N ARG A 227 3.13 5.89 7.40
CA ARG A 227 3.77 6.56 8.53
C ARG A 227 3.31 5.95 9.85
N VAL A 228 4.22 5.33 10.57
CA VAL A 228 3.99 4.75 11.89
C VAL A 228 4.81 5.53 12.91
N ALA A 229 4.12 6.25 13.80
CA ALA A 229 4.74 7.23 14.70
C ALA A 229 5.60 8.28 13.94
N ASN A 230 6.92 8.18 14.03
CA ASN A 230 7.86 9.15 13.47
C ASN A 230 8.68 8.62 12.29
N GLU A 231 8.42 7.39 11.85
CA GLU A 231 9.11 6.76 10.74
C GLU A 231 8.11 6.30 9.67
N LEU A 232 8.61 6.04 8.47
CA LEU A 232 7.91 5.35 7.41
C LEU A 232 8.25 3.88 7.47
N LEU A 233 7.21 3.06 7.50
CA LEU A 233 7.29 1.62 7.36
C LEU A 233 6.94 1.26 5.92
N ILE A 234 7.82 0.51 5.26
CA ILE A 234 7.75 0.22 3.82
C ILE A 234 7.68 -1.28 3.63
N VAL A 235 6.62 -1.74 2.97
CA VAL A 235 6.57 -3.09 2.42
C VAL A 235 7.27 -3.07 1.08
N ALA A 236 8.34 -3.83 0.95
CA ALA A 236 9.13 -3.95 -0.27
C ALA A 236 8.92 -5.34 -0.89
N GLY A 237 8.65 -5.40 -2.20
CA GLY A 237 8.34 -6.64 -2.90
C GLY A 237 8.84 -6.70 -4.34
N PRO A 238 8.71 -7.87 -4.98
CA PRO A 238 9.03 -8.05 -6.40
C PRO A 238 8.10 -7.23 -7.31
N THR A 239 8.53 -7.01 -8.57
CA THR A 239 7.69 -6.41 -9.60
C THR A 239 6.64 -7.36 -10.17
N ALA A 240 6.75 -8.67 -9.92
CA ALA A 240 5.83 -9.71 -10.40
C ALA A 240 5.31 -10.54 -9.23
N ASP A 241 4.36 -11.44 -9.47
CA ASP A 241 3.75 -12.31 -8.45
C ASP A 241 4.74 -13.18 -7.65
N LYS A 242 5.90 -13.51 -8.24
CA LYS A 242 6.90 -14.37 -7.62
C LYS A 242 8.01 -13.55 -6.98
N GLY A 243 8.26 -13.80 -5.71
CA GLY A 243 9.41 -13.26 -4.99
C GLY A 243 9.20 -13.28 -3.48
N THR A 244 10.01 -12.48 -2.79
CA THR A 244 9.95 -12.34 -1.34
C THR A 244 9.64 -10.90 -0.97
N PHE A 245 8.80 -10.74 0.04
CA PHE A 245 8.50 -9.45 0.63
C PHE A 245 9.42 -9.19 1.81
N SER A 246 9.61 -7.92 2.16
CA SER A 246 10.40 -7.51 3.32
C SER A 246 9.89 -6.18 3.83
N LEU A 247 9.96 -5.99 5.14
CA LEU A 247 9.54 -4.77 5.79
C LEU A 247 10.76 -3.90 6.13
N TYR A 248 10.68 -2.60 5.86
CA TYR A 248 11.77 -1.65 6.11
C TYR A 248 11.29 -0.43 6.88
N HIS A 249 12.14 0.08 7.76
CA HIS A 249 12.00 1.37 8.41
C HIS A 249 12.81 2.41 7.64
N TRP A 250 12.24 3.60 7.49
CA TRP A 250 12.95 4.73 6.93
C TRP A 250 12.51 6.02 7.62
N SER A 251 13.45 6.93 7.88
CA SER A 251 13.18 8.15 8.64
C SER A 251 12.32 9.18 7.89
N GLY A 252 12.07 8.97 6.58
CA GLY A 252 11.46 9.96 5.71
C GLY A 252 12.43 11.03 5.20
N LYS A 253 13.69 11.03 5.64
CA LYS A 253 14.69 12.03 5.24
C LYS A 253 15.49 11.55 4.02
N PRO A 254 15.57 12.35 2.94
CA PRO A 254 16.45 12.04 1.83
C PRO A 254 17.90 11.84 2.30
N GLY A 255 18.55 10.79 1.82
CA GLY A 255 19.93 10.43 2.18
C GLY A 255 20.03 9.41 3.32
N ASP A 256 19.03 9.30 4.19
CA ASP A 256 19.01 8.24 5.20
C ASP A 256 18.73 6.88 4.55
N ALA A 257 19.49 5.86 4.94
CA ALA A 257 19.30 4.51 4.43
C ALA A 257 18.10 3.81 5.10
N PRO A 258 17.27 3.06 4.34
CA PRO A 258 16.24 2.22 4.93
C PRO A 258 16.87 1.06 5.71
N LYS A 259 16.29 0.69 6.85
CA LYS A 259 16.73 -0.41 7.71
C LYS A 259 15.73 -1.55 7.62
N LEU A 260 16.21 -2.77 7.40
CA LEU A 260 15.36 -3.96 7.37
C LEU A 260 14.78 -4.20 8.78
N ALA A 261 13.46 -4.36 8.89
CA ALA A 261 12.82 -4.82 10.11
C ALA A 261 13.20 -6.30 10.34
N GLN A 262 13.78 -6.60 11.50
CA GLN A 262 14.27 -7.94 11.83
C GLN A 262 13.21 -8.75 12.59
N GLY A 263 13.30 -10.07 12.50
CA GLY A 263 12.47 -10.97 13.32
C GLY A 263 11.01 -11.10 12.89
N LEU A 264 10.64 -10.55 11.73
CA LEU A 264 9.32 -10.73 11.14
C LEU A 264 9.36 -11.85 10.09
N ASP A 265 8.56 -12.89 10.28
CA ASP A 265 8.30 -13.90 9.26
C ASP A 265 6.97 -13.57 8.56
N LEU A 266 7.06 -13.24 7.27
CA LEU A 266 5.88 -12.99 6.45
C LEU A 266 5.30 -14.28 5.86
N ALA A 267 5.98 -15.43 6.04
CA ALA A 267 5.60 -16.72 5.49
C ALA A 267 5.21 -16.61 4.00
N ASP A 268 3.97 -16.95 3.67
CA ASP A 268 3.38 -16.88 2.33
C ASP A 268 2.43 -15.69 2.14
N LEU A 269 2.46 -14.68 3.03
CA LEU A 269 1.74 -13.42 2.85
C LEU A 269 2.33 -12.63 1.68
N ARG A 270 1.46 -11.95 0.94
CA ARG A 270 1.78 -11.00 -0.13
C ARG A 270 1.28 -9.62 0.30
N PRO A 271 1.99 -8.95 1.21
CA PRO A 271 1.51 -7.69 1.77
C PRO A 271 1.46 -6.56 0.74
N GLU A 272 0.29 -5.93 0.64
CA GLU A 272 0.04 -4.78 -0.27
C GLU A 272 -0.67 -3.62 0.44
N ALA A 273 -1.23 -3.85 1.63
CA ALA A 273 -1.74 -2.78 2.48
C ALA A 273 -1.06 -2.75 3.85
N LEU A 274 -0.81 -1.54 4.35
CA LEU A 274 -0.22 -1.26 5.65
C LEU A 274 -0.83 0.03 6.22
N PHE A 275 -1.28 0.02 7.47
CA PHE A 275 -1.82 1.21 8.13
C PHE A 275 -1.49 1.26 9.63
N ASP A 276 -1.29 2.46 10.18
CA ASP A 276 -1.01 2.65 11.61
C ASP A 276 -2.25 2.29 12.45
N ILE A 277 -2.04 1.53 13.53
CA ILE A 277 -3.08 1.20 14.51
C ILE A 277 -2.78 1.76 15.91
N GLY A 278 -1.76 2.63 15.99
CA GLY A 278 -1.32 3.27 17.23
C GLY A 278 -0.40 2.40 18.08
N GLY A 279 0.24 3.03 19.07
CA GLY A 279 1.19 2.36 19.96
C GLY A 279 2.47 1.89 19.26
N GLY A 280 2.81 2.48 18.11
CA GLY A 280 3.95 2.08 17.28
C GLY A 280 3.75 0.73 16.60
N GLN A 281 2.50 0.35 16.33
CA GLN A 281 2.15 -0.88 15.63
C GLN A 281 1.40 -0.53 14.34
N ALA A 282 1.56 -1.37 13.34
CA ALA A 282 0.78 -1.28 12.12
C ALA A 282 0.06 -2.60 11.86
N GLN A 283 -1.06 -2.51 11.15
CA GLN A 283 -1.75 -3.67 10.62
C GLN A 283 -1.40 -3.80 9.14
N LEU A 284 -0.99 -5.01 8.76
CA LEU A 284 -0.60 -5.37 7.42
C LEU A 284 -1.66 -6.31 6.83
N LEU A 285 -2.06 -6.08 5.58
CA LEU A 285 -3.03 -6.87 4.85
C LEU A 285 -2.35 -7.52 3.63
N SER A 286 -2.68 -8.78 3.40
CA SER A 286 -2.19 -9.58 2.27
C SER A 286 -3.14 -9.49 1.08
N ASP A 287 -2.62 -9.30 -0.12
CA ASP A 287 -3.30 -9.69 -1.36
C ASP A 287 -3.26 -11.22 -1.46
N ASP A 288 -4.38 -11.85 -1.14
CA ASP A 288 -4.54 -13.28 -1.23
C ASP A 288 -5.25 -13.74 -2.52
N GLY A 289 -5.48 -12.83 -3.47
CA GLY A 289 -6.17 -13.10 -4.73
C GLY A 289 -5.63 -14.30 -5.48
N GLY A 290 -4.30 -14.33 -5.62
CA GLY A 290 -3.56 -15.42 -6.26
C GLY A 290 -3.17 -16.59 -5.34
N ILE A 291 -3.71 -16.67 -4.12
CA ILE A 291 -3.44 -17.79 -3.20
C ILE A 291 -4.41 -18.94 -3.51
N GLU A 292 -3.86 -20.11 -3.82
CA GLU A 292 -4.63 -21.29 -4.17
C GLU A 292 -4.97 -22.16 -2.95
N THR A 293 -6.19 -22.70 -2.92
CA THR A 293 -6.63 -23.70 -1.95
C THR A 293 -7.57 -24.63 -2.69
N GLY A 294 -7.31 -25.95 -2.61
CA GLY A 294 -8.06 -26.93 -3.40
C GLY A 294 -7.93 -26.74 -4.92
N GLY A 295 -6.82 -26.14 -5.38
CA GLY A 295 -6.55 -25.90 -6.81
C GLY A 295 -7.29 -24.71 -7.43
N MET A 296 -7.86 -23.82 -6.62
CA MET A 296 -8.54 -22.60 -7.08
C MET A 296 -7.97 -21.37 -6.36
N ALA A 297 -7.57 -20.36 -7.14
CA ALA A 297 -7.14 -19.06 -6.62
C ALA A 297 -8.29 -18.39 -5.85
N CYS A 298 -7.98 -17.61 -4.80
CA CYS A 298 -9.00 -16.99 -3.96
C CYS A 298 -9.98 -16.16 -4.78
N LYS A 299 -9.49 -15.35 -5.72
CA LYS A 299 -10.34 -14.46 -6.53
C LYS A 299 -11.28 -15.17 -7.49
N ASP A 300 -10.96 -16.41 -7.88
CA ASP A 300 -11.81 -17.25 -8.73
C ASP A 300 -12.93 -17.96 -7.95
N ARG A 301 -12.94 -17.86 -6.61
CA ARG A 301 -13.97 -18.47 -5.76
C ARG A 301 -15.23 -17.63 -5.68
N LYS A 302 -16.30 -18.24 -5.16
CA LYS A 302 -17.53 -17.52 -4.86
C LYS A 302 -17.26 -16.41 -3.84
N PRO A 303 -17.94 -15.26 -3.91
CA PRO A 303 -17.70 -14.15 -2.97
C PRO A 303 -17.74 -14.52 -1.48
N ALA A 304 -18.61 -15.46 -1.08
CA ALA A 304 -18.70 -15.93 0.31
C ALA A 304 -17.48 -16.75 0.79
N GLU A 305 -16.66 -17.24 -0.14
CA GLU A 305 -15.45 -18.02 0.09
C GLU A 305 -14.17 -17.18 -0.06
N GLN A 306 -14.30 -15.92 -0.50
CA GLN A 306 -13.20 -14.98 -0.64
C GLN A 306 -12.80 -14.42 0.72
N ALA A 307 -11.50 -14.36 0.97
CA ALA A 307 -10.94 -13.83 2.20
C ALA A 307 -9.49 -13.36 2.00
N PHE A 308 -9.06 -12.42 2.83
CA PHE A 308 -7.68 -11.99 2.92
C PHE A 308 -7.16 -12.13 4.36
N ARG A 309 -5.84 -12.33 4.48
CA ARG A 309 -5.13 -12.44 5.74
C ARG A 309 -4.56 -11.12 6.21
N SER A 310 -4.48 -10.96 7.53
CA SER A 310 -3.87 -9.81 8.17
C SER A 310 -3.00 -10.21 9.34
N ILE A 311 -1.92 -9.47 9.58
CA ILE A 311 -1.10 -9.58 10.79
C ILE A 311 -0.90 -8.18 11.39
N THR A 312 -0.75 -8.14 12.72
CA THR A 312 -0.22 -6.95 13.38
C THR A 312 1.30 -7.05 13.40
N VAL A 313 1.98 -6.01 12.95
CA VAL A 313 3.42 -5.88 13.02
C VAL A 313 3.79 -4.81 14.03
N LYS A 314 4.78 -5.10 14.86
CA LYS A 314 5.44 -4.10 15.68
C LYS A 314 6.79 -3.78 15.02
N PRO A 315 6.88 -2.68 14.26
CA PRO A 315 8.15 -2.17 13.76
C PRO A 315 9.23 -2.13 14.85
#